data_AF-A0A930J2P5-F1
#
_entry.id   AF-A0A930J2P5-F1
#
_cell.length_a   1.000
_cell.length_b   1.000
_cell.length_c   1.000
_cell.angle_alpha   90.00
_cell.angle_beta   90.00
_cell.angle_gamma   90.00
#
_symmetry.space_group_name_H-M   'P 1'
#
loop_
_entity.id
_entity.type
_entity.pdbx_description
1 polymer ?
#
loop_
_entity_poly.entity_id
_entity_poly.type
_entity_poly.pdbx_seq_one_letter_code
_entity_poly.pdbx_strand_id
1 'polypeptide(L)'
;MFNGRNIMPNSQEGLTKVVNFLNEKADVGEFKFCETPSYWTKHEGIIKPLGLGHDGAGYYFAASLAFIAVKNDGRIVFAEKDHVWRWAWSFHLIAGIAGWDPDFMVRVIQSFEGKEDGIDGLMSWGTQIYGNTYYDKAVTLMSLLPQYRVSIMAGLMANNFERYCTEYPAVDNKEDFALAFVKANSLKQNEVNKAFDTAISIPQFTSTAAMAFFLTIHGKVDKKRKGKCEGVILDLINGNTTPYVTPLCNWMFMEQEVTAFEEECVLSLIKGLRGEKKEVSLDAIDSSIGIHVKDPELLTKIFVCIAENLQPTDVLRMEGCLRSLHDHNDYFQNMVLSFVMHPKGMYRIVGRRLWDNFHLESSSFDAQKDLPEEFQCLFVISMLQDYGNPETRLPKLLPLIDSKYERVRNILMGQLGPYLDDYMGHVINVLNKLKQESKYVDVIKQYYERRADALEKRRSMKELSPRYSHMSEFQETMRLQKVHMQEQMREAEKGHKNILKDIAKNVVLARGGGWRDENGVVHHLAHIKFSMPSRQLVQSMTPMEQENWINRVIEDWDVKTGNN
;
A
#
# COMPACT_ATOMS: atom_id res chain seq x y z
N MET A 1 27.65 29.29 28.88
CA MET A 1 26.62 28.24 28.95
C MET A 1 25.26 28.92 29.01
N PHE A 2 24.34 28.57 28.12
CA PHE A 2 22.99 29.11 28.13
C PHE A 2 22.21 28.55 29.32
N ASN A 3 21.53 29.40 30.06
CA ASN A 3 20.75 29.05 31.27
C ASN A 3 19.31 29.56 31.20
N GLY A 4 18.81 29.88 30.00
CA GLY A 4 17.48 30.47 29.80
C GLY A 4 17.37 31.96 30.08
N ARG A 5 18.39 32.59 30.67
CA ARG A 5 18.43 34.05 30.97
C ARG A 5 19.52 34.80 30.20
N ASN A 6 20.62 34.13 29.87
CA ASN A 6 21.74 34.75 29.18
C ASN A 6 21.51 34.75 27.66
N ILE A 7 21.89 35.82 26.97
CA ILE A 7 21.93 35.83 25.49
C ILE A 7 23.24 35.20 25.04
N MET A 8 23.17 34.23 24.13
CA MET A 8 24.36 33.67 23.50
C MET A 8 24.61 34.33 22.14
N PRO A 9 25.88 34.61 21.78
CA PRO A 9 26.23 34.97 20.41
C PRO A 9 25.71 33.91 19.44
N ASN A 10 25.16 34.35 18.30
CA ASN A 10 24.59 33.48 17.25
C ASN A 10 23.31 32.71 17.62
N SER A 11 22.64 33.03 18.74
CA SER A 11 21.28 32.54 18.99
C SER A 11 20.29 33.04 17.93
N GLN A 12 19.28 32.23 17.63
CA GLN A 12 18.18 32.63 16.73
C GLN A 12 17.50 33.90 17.25
N GLU A 13 17.11 34.79 16.33
CA GLU A 13 16.56 36.11 16.67
C GLU A 13 15.30 36.00 17.56
N GLY A 14 14.43 35.03 17.26
CA GLY A 14 13.24 34.76 18.06
C GLY A 14 13.56 34.36 19.50
N LEU A 15 14.56 33.49 19.70
CA LEU A 15 15.02 33.09 21.04
C LEU A 15 15.59 34.29 21.82
N THR A 16 16.41 35.10 21.17
CA THR A 16 16.99 36.30 21.78
C THR A 16 15.91 37.30 22.20
N LYS A 17 14.90 37.54 21.35
CA LYS A 17 13.75 38.39 21.69
C LYS A 17 13.00 37.87 22.91
N VAL A 18 12.72 36.58 22.96
CA VAL A 18 12.01 35.96 24.10
C VAL A 18 12.81 36.06 25.38
N VAL A 19 14.11 35.75 25.37
CA VAL A 19 14.96 35.82 26.57
C VAL A 19 15.04 37.26 27.10
N ASN A 20 15.24 38.25 26.22
CA ASN A 20 15.27 39.66 26.61
C ASN A 20 13.95 40.09 27.25
N PHE A 21 12.84 39.74 26.61
CA PHE A 21 11.52 40.09 27.11
C PHE A 21 11.20 39.42 28.46
N LEU A 22 11.54 38.15 28.63
CA LEU A 22 11.33 37.45 29.90
C LEU A 22 12.18 38.04 31.04
N ASN A 23 13.42 38.46 30.75
CA ASN A 23 14.24 39.17 31.73
C ASN A 23 13.65 40.53 32.08
N GLU A 24 13.24 41.33 31.09
CA GLU A 24 12.58 42.63 31.31
C GLU A 24 11.34 42.48 32.20
N LYS A 25 10.48 41.49 31.89
CA LYS A 25 9.27 41.20 32.67
C LYS A 25 9.58 40.69 34.07
N ALA A 26 10.68 39.96 34.25
CA ALA A 26 11.12 39.54 35.58
C ALA A 26 11.65 40.72 36.41
N ASP A 27 12.37 41.65 35.78
CA ASP A 27 12.95 42.81 36.46
C ASP A 27 11.87 43.79 36.96
N VAL A 28 10.75 43.91 36.26
CA VAL A 28 9.57 44.70 36.70
C VAL A 28 8.58 43.90 37.56
N GLY A 29 8.87 42.63 37.86
CA GLY A 29 8.03 41.78 38.72
C GLY A 29 6.74 41.24 38.08
N GLU A 30 6.56 41.39 36.77
CA GLU A 30 5.42 40.86 36.01
C GLU A 30 5.57 39.36 35.68
N PHE A 31 6.78 38.83 35.81
CA PHE A 31 7.12 37.43 35.57
C PHE A 31 8.08 36.90 36.62
N LYS A 32 8.10 35.59 36.85
CA LYS A 32 9.13 34.95 37.67
C LYS A 32 9.66 33.70 36.97
N PHE A 33 10.99 33.60 36.87
CA PHE A 33 11.62 32.35 36.47
C PHE A 33 11.40 31.27 37.55
N CYS A 34 10.81 30.15 37.15
CA CYS A 34 10.41 29.06 38.05
C CYS A 34 11.08 27.74 37.64
N GLU A 35 11.32 26.85 38.62
CA GLU A 35 11.91 25.52 38.39
C GLU A 35 10.85 24.47 38.03
N THR A 36 9.56 24.84 38.05
CA THR A 36 8.44 23.92 37.81
C THR A 36 7.90 24.06 36.38
N PRO A 37 7.90 22.99 35.55
CA PRO A 37 7.35 23.05 34.19
C PRO A 37 5.91 23.56 34.11
N SER A 38 5.02 23.11 35.00
CA SER A 38 3.61 23.53 35.03
C SER A 38 3.41 25.04 35.24
N TYR A 39 4.36 25.74 35.88
CA TYR A 39 4.31 27.21 35.98
C TYR A 39 4.48 27.83 34.60
N TRP A 40 5.48 27.40 33.84
CA TRP A 40 5.75 27.93 32.50
C TRP A 40 4.61 27.68 31.54
N THR A 41 4.02 26.48 31.56
CA THR A 41 2.86 26.14 30.72
C THR A 41 1.68 27.07 30.98
N LYS A 42 1.41 27.42 32.25
CA LYS A 42 0.31 28.35 32.60
C LYS A 42 0.58 29.80 32.21
N HIS A 43 1.85 30.19 32.09
CA HIS A 43 2.27 31.57 31.83
C HIS A 43 2.77 31.80 30.39
N GLU A 44 2.61 30.83 29.49
CA GLU A 44 2.97 30.95 28.07
C GLU A 44 2.38 32.21 27.42
N GLY A 45 1.19 32.62 27.84
CA GLY A 45 0.52 33.82 27.34
C GLY A 45 1.30 35.13 27.54
N ILE A 46 2.33 35.15 28.39
CA ILE A 46 3.14 36.35 28.65
C ILE A 46 3.88 36.84 27.40
N ILE A 47 4.27 35.94 26.50
CA ILE A 47 5.01 36.29 25.28
C ILE A 47 4.12 36.73 24.12
N LYS A 48 2.78 36.71 24.27
CA LYS A 48 1.84 37.15 23.22
C LYS A 48 2.16 38.54 22.63
N PRO A 49 2.56 39.56 23.43
CA PRO A 49 2.89 40.88 22.91
C PRO A 49 4.06 40.91 21.91
N LEU A 50 4.91 39.88 21.89
CA LEU A 50 6.04 39.79 20.95
C LEU A 50 5.60 39.48 19.50
N GLY A 51 4.35 39.04 19.28
CA GLY A 51 3.82 38.82 17.94
C GLY A 51 4.53 37.73 17.13
N LEU A 52 5.26 36.81 17.78
CA LEU A 52 6.08 35.77 17.13
C LEU A 52 5.29 34.55 16.62
N GLY A 53 3.95 34.61 16.65
CA GLY A 53 3.09 33.53 16.18
C GLY A 53 3.35 32.19 16.87
N HIS A 54 3.21 31.09 16.11
CA HIS A 54 3.39 29.72 16.61
C HIS A 54 4.84 29.44 17.04
N ASP A 55 5.83 30.04 16.38
CA ASP A 55 7.26 29.85 16.68
C ASP A 55 7.66 30.46 18.04
N GLY A 56 6.95 31.49 18.49
CA GLY A 56 7.17 32.13 19.79
C GLY A 56 7.06 31.16 20.97
N ALA A 57 6.08 30.25 20.93
CA ALA A 57 5.91 29.23 21.96
C ALA A 57 7.14 28.32 22.05
N GLY A 58 7.71 27.94 20.91
CA GLY A 58 8.94 27.15 20.85
C GLY A 58 10.11 27.76 21.61
N TYR A 59 10.38 29.03 21.33
CA TYR A 59 11.44 29.80 21.99
C TYR A 59 11.21 29.99 23.48
N TYR A 60 9.96 30.21 23.88
CA TYR A 60 9.59 30.30 25.30
C TYR A 60 9.85 28.99 26.04
N PHE A 61 9.41 27.86 25.49
CA PHE A 61 9.69 26.55 26.07
C PHE A 61 11.17 26.17 26.02
N ALA A 62 11.93 26.69 25.04
CA ALA A 62 13.38 26.46 24.97
C ALA A 62 14.13 27.23 26.05
N ALA A 63 13.79 28.51 26.26
CA ALA A 63 14.34 29.32 27.34
C ALA A 63 13.97 28.75 28.72
N SER A 64 12.72 28.32 28.90
CA SER A 64 12.28 27.70 30.15
C SER A 64 12.96 26.37 30.42
N LEU A 65 13.09 25.50 29.40
CA LEU A 65 13.79 24.22 29.49
C LEU A 65 15.22 24.43 29.96
N ALA A 66 15.93 25.39 29.36
CA ALA A 66 17.31 25.69 29.74
C ALA A 66 17.42 26.23 31.18
N PHE A 67 16.46 27.07 31.60
CA PHE A 67 16.43 27.58 32.97
C PHE A 67 16.22 26.47 34.00
N ILE A 68 15.21 25.63 33.79
CA ILE A 68 14.88 24.52 34.70
C ILE A 68 16.03 23.53 34.76
N ALA A 69 16.56 23.13 33.60
CA ALA A 69 17.70 22.21 33.53
C ALA A 69 18.87 22.75 34.35
N VAL A 70 19.29 24.00 34.16
CA VAL A 70 20.46 24.55 34.88
C VAL A 70 20.20 24.65 36.38
N LYS A 71 18.98 24.98 36.80
CA LYS A 71 18.63 25.04 38.22
C LYS A 71 18.62 23.68 38.90
N ASN A 72 18.21 22.65 38.18
CA ASN A 72 18.02 21.30 38.73
C ASN A 72 19.12 20.32 38.30
N ASP A 73 20.30 20.82 37.93
CA ASP A 73 21.44 20.01 37.47
C ASP A 73 21.05 18.99 36.38
N GLY A 74 20.35 19.46 35.36
CA GLY A 74 19.87 18.69 34.21
C GLY A 74 18.62 17.86 34.46
N ARG A 75 18.13 17.73 35.71
CA ARG A 75 16.96 16.91 36.03
C ARG A 75 15.67 17.69 35.92
N ILE A 76 14.74 17.25 35.08
CA ILE A 76 13.47 17.92 34.86
C ILE A 76 12.35 16.98 35.27
N VAL A 77 11.48 17.45 36.16
CA VAL A 77 10.34 16.68 36.67
C VAL A 77 9.07 17.22 36.02
N PHE A 78 8.55 16.46 35.06
CA PHE A 78 7.25 16.71 34.43
C PHE A 78 6.12 16.13 35.29
N ALA A 79 5.06 16.91 35.50
CA ALA A 79 3.81 16.41 36.06
C ALA A 79 2.99 15.73 34.96
N GLU A 80 2.03 14.87 35.36
CA GLU A 80 1.18 14.09 34.45
C GLU A 80 0.36 14.95 33.45
N LYS A 81 0.17 16.24 33.75
CA LYS A 81 -0.55 17.19 32.89
C LYS A 81 0.37 18.07 32.02
N ASP A 82 1.68 17.94 32.17
CA ASP A 82 2.62 18.69 31.35
C ASP A 82 2.71 18.02 29.97
N HIS A 83 2.33 18.73 28.91
CA HIS A 83 2.45 18.24 27.53
C HIS A 83 3.94 18.12 27.14
N VAL A 84 4.57 17.01 27.53
CA VAL A 84 6.02 16.78 27.45
C VAL A 84 6.54 16.93 26.02
N TRP A 85 5.75 16.53 25.02
CA TRP A 85 6.09 16.72 23.62
C TRP A 85 6.55 18.14 23.26
N ARG A 86 5.92 19.20 23.79
CA ARG A 86 6.32 20.60 23.49
C ARG A 86 7.71 20.94 24.02
N TRP A 87 8.04 20.43 25.20
CA TRP A 87 9.34 20.61 25.83
C TRP A 87 10.43 19.83 25.10
N ALA A 88 10.12 18.58 24.72
CA ALA A 88 10.99 17.74 23.91
C ALA A 88 11.25 18.36 22.54
N TRP A 89 10.22 18.96 21.93
CA TRP A 89 10.37 19.68 20.68
C TRP A 89 11.29 20.88 20.89
N SER A 90 11.04 21.77 21.85
CA SER A 90 11.89 22.94 22.10
C SER A 90 13.36 22.65 22.43
N PHE A 91 13.71 21.43 22.84
CA PHE A 91 15.10 21.03 23.09
C PHE A 91 16.02 21.22 21.87
N HIS A 92 15.53 20.94 20.65
CA HIS A 92 16.34 21.06 19.44
C HIS A 92 16.81 22.51 19.20
N LEU A 93 16.04 23.51 19.64
CA LEU A 93 16.35 24.94 19.49
C LEU A 93 17.54 25.38 20.35
N ILE A 94 17.81 24.67 21.45
CA ILE A 94 18.89 25.02 22.39
C ILE A 94 20.05 24.03 22.39
N ALA A 95 19.87 22.81 21.88
CA ALA A 95 20.91 21.77 21.91
C ALA A 95 22.25 22.23 21.31
N GLY A 96 22.23 23.04 20.25
CA GLY A 96 23.44 23.58 19.62
C GLY A 96 24.05 24.78 20.32
N ILE A 97 23.31 25.51 21.15
CA ILE A 97 23.79 26.77 21.78
C ILE A 97 23.95 26.67 23.30
N ALA A 98 23.45 25.59 23.90
CA ALA A 98 23.45 25.40 25.33
C ALA A 98 24.86 25.36 25.93
N GLY A 99 25.79 24.70 25.22
CA GLY A 99 27.16 24.48 25.67
C GLY A 99 27.28 23.54 26.87
N TRP A 100 26.21 22.80 27.21
CA TRP A 100 26.16 21.86 28.32
C TRP A 100 27.20 20.75 28.16
N ASP A 101 27.77 20.29 29.28
CA ASP A 101 28.69 19.15 29.29
C ASP A 101 27.94 17.83 29.09
N PRO A 102 28.62 16.76 28.61
CA PRO A 102 27.97 15.49 28.28
C PRO A 102 27.14 14.90 29.41
N ASP A 103 27.66 14.87 30.64
CA ASP A 103 26.92 14.35 31.80
C ASP A 103 25.65 15.15 32.11
N PHE A 104 25.69 16.46 31.88
CA PHE A 104 24.52 17.32 32.05
C PHE A 104 23.48 17.05 30.95
N MET A 105 23.94 16.91 29.69
CA MET A 105 23.10 16.53 28.56
C MET A 105 22.40 15.19 28.79
N VAL A 106 23.10 14.19 29.35
CA VAL A 106 22.53 12.89 29.73
C VAL A 106 21.35 13.08 30.69
N ARG A 107 21.52 13.86 31.74
CA ARG A 107 20.46 14.10 32.74
C ARG A 107 19.24 14.79 32.12
N VAL A 108 19.47 15.73 31.20
CA VAL A 108 18.37 16.39 30.48
C VAL A 108 17.62 15.39 29.61
N ILE A 109 18.32 14.62 28.79
CA ILE A 109 17.70 13.64 27.88
C ILE A 109 16.94 12.56 28.65
N GLN A 110 17.52 12.04 29.74
CA GLN A 110 16.86 11.05 30.61
C GLN A 110 15.59 11.58 31.28
N SER A 111 15.42 12.91 31.40
CA SER A 111 14.19 13.50 31.93
C SER A 111 12.99 13.32 30.99
N PHE A 112 13.23 12.99 29.72
CA PHE A 112 12.22 12.79 28.68
C PHE A 112 11.92 11.32 28.38
N GLU A 113 12.80 10.38 28.77
CA GLU A 113 12.67 8.96 28.42
C GLU A 113 11.36 8.35 28.97
N GLY A 114 10.65 7.62 28.10
CA GLY A 114 9.44 6.88 28.46
C GLY A 114 8.23 7.74 28.86
N LYS A 115 8.21 9.03 28.51
CA LYS A 115 7.14 9.97 28.92
C LYS A 115 5.97 10.06 27.94
N GLU A 116 6.22 9.95 26.64
CA GLU A 116 5.21 10.07 25.58
C GLU A 116 5.75 9.46 24.28
N ASP A 117 4.86 8.94 23.43
CA ASP A 117 5.24 8.40 22.13
C ASP A 117 5.86 9.49 21.23
N GLY A 118 6.91 9.14 20.49
CA GLY A 118 7.57 10.05 19.55
C GLY A 118 8.63 10.99 20.14
N ILE A 119 8.81 11.02 21.47
CA ILE A 119 9.85 11.83 22.13
C ILE A 119 11.27 11.41 21.72
N ASP A 120 11.53 10.10 21.58
CA ASP A 120 12.86 9.58 21.23
C ASP A 120 13.37 10.12 19.88
N GLY A 121 12.45 10.39 18.94
CA GLY A 121 12.77 11.04 17.67
C GLY A 121 13.23 12.49 17.84
N LEU A 122 12.61 13.23 18.76
CA LEU A 122 13.00 14.60 19.09
C LEU A 122 14.32 14.64 19.85
N MET A 123 14.56 13.70 20.77
CA MET A 123 15.84 13.56 21.47
C MET A 123 16.97 13.17 20.51
N SER A 124 16.68 12.30 19.54
CA SER A 124 17.60 11.99 18.44
C SER A 124 17.98 13.25 17.65
N TRP A 125 17.01 14.11 17.33
CA TRP A 125 17.29 15.36 16.63
C TRP A 125 18.13 16.34 17.47
N GLY A 126 17.82 16.48 18.76
CA GLY A 126 18.60 17.31 19.69
C GLY A 126 20.05 16.83 19.84
N THR A 127 20.27 15.53 20.00
CA THR A 127 21.62 14.94 20.09
C THR A 127 22.43 15.09 18.81
N GLN A 128 21.76 15.02 17.65
CA GLN A 128 22.38 15.33 16.36
C GLN A 128 22.84 16.79 16.28
N ILE A 129 21.98 17.76 16.66
CA ILE A 129 22.34 19.19 16.66
C ILE A 129 23.51 19.45 17.61
N TYR A 130 23.51 18.80 18.78
CA TYR A 130 24.60 18.87 19.74
C TYR A 130 25.91 18.36 19.12
N GLY A 131 25.87 17.20 18.45
CA GLY A 131 27.01 16.65 17.70
C GLY A 131 27.52 17.56 16.59
N ASN A 132 26.60 18.23 15.90
CA ASN A 132 26.94 19.20 14.86
C ASN A 132 27.63 20.46 15.41
N THR A 133 27.52 20.75 16.71
CA THR A 133 28.07 21.97 17.30
C THR A 133 29.29 21.71 18.21
N TYR A 134 29.25 20.64 18.99
CA TYR A 134 30.24 20.34 20.03
C TYR A 134 30.90 18.99 19.81
N TYR A 135 31.69 18.85 18.73
CA TYR A 135 32.28 17.58 18.29
C TYR A 135 32.88 16.75 19.44
N ASP A 136 33.86 17.31 20.18
CA ASP A 136 34.57 16.57 21.24
C ASP A 136 33.65 16.14 22.39
N LYS A 137 32.73 17.02 22.79
CA LYS A 137 31.75 16.69 23.84
C LYS A 137 30.77 15.63 23.37
N ALA A 138 30.39 15.66 22.10
CA ALA A 138 29.46 14.71 21.52
C ALA A 138 30.06 13.30 21.38
N VAL A 139 31.37 13.18 21.15
CA VAL A 139 32.07 11.88 21.23
C VAL A 139 31.91 11.25 22.62
N THR A 140 32.07 12.03 23.68
CA THR A 140 31.80 11.56 25.05
C THR A 140 30.32 11.22 25.25
N LEU A 141 29.41 12.08 24.80
CA LEU A 141 27.96 11.86 24.92
C LEU A 141 27.52 10.56 24.23
N MET A 142 28.09 10.25 23.07
CA MET A 142 27.81 9.03 22.31
C MET A 142 28.11 7.76 23.12
N SER A 143 29.14 7.80 23.96
CA SER A 143 29.49 6.67 24.84
C SER A 143 28.54 6.54 26.03
N LEU A 144 27.96 7.66 26.48
CA LEU A 144 27.01 7.70 27.60
C LEU A 144 25.57 7.38 27.17
N LEU A 145 25.23 7.62 25.90
CA LEU A 145 23.89 7.40 25.33
C LEU A 145 23.97 6.56 24.03
N PRO A 146 24.27 5.26 24.13
CA PRO A 146 24.43 4.40 22.97
C PRO A 146 23.17 4.31 22.10
N GLN A 147 21.97 4.50 22.66
CA GLN A 147 20.71 4.51 21.93
C GLN A 147 20.59 5.67 20.90
N TYR A 148 21.35 6.76 21.10
CA TYR A 148 21.37 7.90 20.18
C TYR A 148 22.64 7.93 19.29
N ARG A 149 23.44 6.86 19.29
CA ARG A 149 24.73 6.79 18.60
C ARG A 149 24.68 7.29 17.15
N VAL A 150 23.77 6.75 16.35
CA VAL A 150 23.63 7.09 14.93
C VAL A 150 23.31 8.58 14.74
N SER A 151 22.41 9.13 15.57
CA SER A 151 22.03 10.54 15.49
C SER A 151 23.20 11.45 15.87
N ILE A 152 23.98 11.07 16.89
CA ILE A 152 25.20 11.80 17.27
C ILE A 152 26.24 11.72 16.15
N MET A 153 26.47 10.54 15.56
CA MET A 153 27.36 10.37 14.41
C MET A 153 26.95 11.23 13.21
N ALA A 154 25.64 11.35 12.94
CA ALA A 154 25.14 12.25 11.90
C ALA A 154 25.51 13.72 12.19
N GLY A 155 25.49 14.12 13.47
CA GLY A 155 25.96 15.42 13.93
C GLY A 155 27.47 15.61 13.73
N LEU A 156 28.27 14.64 14.17
CA LEU A 156 29.73 14.66 14.00
C LEU A 156 30.12 14.75 12.52
N MET A 157 29.45 13.97 11.68
CA MET A 157 29.63 13.97 10.21
C MET A 157 29.33 15.34 9.60
N ALA A 158 28.26 16.01 10.04
CA ALA A 158 27.90 17.35 9.58
C ALA A 158 28.84 18.46 10.12
N ASN A 159 29.41 18.27 11.31
CA ASN A 159 30.35 19.22 11.90
C ASN A 159 31.70 19.23 11.18
N ASN A 160 32.32 18.04 11.05
CA ASN A 160 33.62 17.87 10.42
C ASN A 160 33.72 16.47 9.79
N PHE A 161 33.36 16.40 8.52
CA PHE A 161 33.33 15.15 7.76
C PHE A 161 34.68 14.42 7.71
N GLU A 162 35.79 15.14 7.56
CA GLU A 162 37.12 14.53 7.44
C GLU A 162 37.59 13.92 8.76
N ARG A 163 37.38 14.65 9.86
CA ARG A 163 37.67 14.16 11.20
C ARG A 163 36.80 12.93 11.52
N TYR A 164 35.50 13.01 11.22
CA TYR A 164 34.57 11.90 11.39
C TYR A 164 35.03 10.64 10.64
N CYS A 165 35.40 10.75 9.36
CA CYS A 165 35.87 9.60 8.59
C CYS A 165 37.21 9.03 9.09
N THR A 166 38.03 9.84 9.77
CA THR A 166 39.31 9.40 10.34
C THR A 166 39.11 8.65 11.66
N GLU A 167 38.24 9.17 12.53
CA GLU A 167 37.96 8.57 13.84
C GLU A 167 36.99 7.38 13.75
N TYR A 168 36.09 7.39 12.77
CA TYR A 168 35.09 6.35 12.52
C TYR A 168 35.17 5.88 11.05
N PRO A 169 36.22 5.12 10.67
CA PRO A 169 36.38 4.64 9.31
C PRO A 169 35.15 3.86 8.85
N ALA A 170 34.65 4.19 7.65
CA ALA A 170 33.44 3.60 7.09
C ALA A 170 33.58 2.08 6.84
N VAL A 171 34.80 1.60 6.58
CA VAL A 171 35.08 0.16 6.39
C VAL A 171 34.76 -0.63 7.67
N ASP A 172 35.05 -0.06 8.84
CA ASP A 172 34.82 -0.70 10.14
C ASP A 172 33.41 -0.44 10.67
N ASN A 173 32.73 0.62 10.19
CA ASN A 173 31.45 1.11 10.70
C ASN A 173 30.40 1.28 9.60
N LYS A 174 30.37 0.40 8.59
CA LYS A 174 29.60 0.60 7.34
C LYS A 174 28.11 0.92 7.54
N GLU A 175 27.44 0.24 8.47
CA GLU A 175 26.01 0.47 8.77
C GLU A 175 25.79 1.83 9.44
N ASP A 176 26.57 2.11 10.48
CA ASP A 176 26.54 3.38 11.22
C ASP A 176 26.85 4.56 10.28
N PHE A 177 27.82 4.41 9.37
CA PHE A 177 28.16 5.39 8.34
C PHE A 177 26.97 5.71 7.43
N ALA A 178 26.31 4.68 6.87
CA ALA A 178 25.15 4.88 6.02
C ALA A 178 23.99 5.55 6.76
N LEU A 179 23.64 5.04 7.93
CA LEU A 179 22.52 5.58 8.72
C LEU A 179 22.79 7.01 9.21
N ALA A 180 24.04 7.32 9.59
CA ALA A 180 24.45 8.66 9.97
C ALA A 180 24.36 9.63 8.78
N PHE A 181 24.80 9.21 7.59
CA PHE A 181 24.70 10.04 6.39
C PHE A 181 23.26 10.35 6.00
N VAL A 182 22.36 9.35 6.04
CA VAL A 182 20.93 9.55 5.73
C VAL A 182 20.30 10.59 6.67
N LYS A 183 20.74 10.63 7.93
CA LYS A 183 20.28 11.62 8.91
C LYS A 183 20.99 12.97 8.81
N ALA A 184 22.16 13.07 8.17
CA ALA A 184 22.95 14.30 8.14
C ALA A 184 22.24 15.40 7.34
N ASN A 185 21.92 16.52 8.02
CA ASN A 185 21.10 17.60 7.45
C ASN A 185 21.87 18.57 6.55
N SER A 186 23.19 18.63 6.67
CA SER A 186 24.00 19.66 6.00
C SER A 186 25.41 19.16 5.72
N LEU A 187 25.62 18.59 4.53
CA LEU A 187 26.94 18.26 4.00
C LEU A 187 27.20 19.09 2.74
N LYS A 188 28.43 19.55 2.57
CA LYS A 188 28.86 20.25 1.36
C LYS A 188 28.96 19.26 0.20
N GLN A 189 28.84 19.75 -1.03
CA GLN A 189 28.86 18.91 -2.24
C GLN A 189 30.13 18.03 -2.35
N ASN A 190 31.29 18.56 -1.96
CA ASN A 190 32.55 17.81 -1.95
C ASN A 190 32.54 16.67 -0.92
N GLU A 191 31.93 16.89 0.24
CA GLU A 191 31.77 15.88 1.29
C GLU A 191 30.78 14.79 0.87
N VAL A 192 29.67 15.16 0.24
CA VAL A 192 28.72 14.21 -0.38
C VAL A 192 29.42 13.33 -1.42
N ASN A 193 30.18 13.94 -2.33
CA ASN A 193 30.92 13.18 -3.35
C ASN A 193 31.98 12.25 -2.73
N LYS A 194 32.68 12.69 -1.68
CA LYS A 194 33.66 11.87 -0.94
C LYS A 194 32.98 10.72 -0.18
N ALA A 195 31.79 10.94 0.38
CA ALA A 195 30.98 9.90 1.02
C ALA A 195 30.56 8.83 0.02
N PHE A 196 30.13 9.23 -1.18
CA PHE A 196 29.82 8.29 -2.27
C PHE A 196 31.05 7.46 -2.66
N ASP A 197 32.17 8.12 -2.95
CA ASP A 197 33.41 7.45 -3.37
C ASP A 197 33.92 6.48 -2.29
N THR A 198 33.74 6.83 -1.01
CA THR A 198 34.04 5.95 0.12
C THR A 198 33.12 4.75 0.14
N ALA A 199 31.80 4.94 0.06
CA ALA A 199 30.82 3.87 0.15
C ALA A 199 30.99 2.80 -0.93
N ILE A 200 31.25 3.19 -2.18
CA ILE A 200 31.47 2.25 -3.29
C ILE A 200 32.78 1.46 -3.19
N SER A 201 33.71 1.91 -2.34
CA SER A 201 34.97 1.21 -2.09
C SER A 201 34.87 0.16 -0.98
N ILE A 202 33.77 0.16 -0.21
CA ILE A 202 33.53 -0.78 0.89
C ILE A 202 33.14 -2.16 0.30
N PRO A 203 33.89 -3.23 0.57
CA PRO A 203 33.53 -4.56 0.12
C PRO A 203 32.21 -5.05 0.73
N GLN A 204 31.35 -5.68 -0.07
CA GLN A 204 30.09 -6.32 0.38
C GLN A 204 29.17 -5.38 1.17
N PHE A 205 28.98 -4.16 0.68
CA PHE A 205 28.07 -3.20 1.29
C PHE A 205 26.64 -3.32 0.74
N THR A 206 25.95 -4.38 1.17
CA THR A 206 24.64 -4.80 0.60
C THR A 206 23.52 -4.84 1.63
N SER A 207 23.53 -3.93 2.61
CA SER A 207 22.49 -3.88 3.64
C SER A 207 21.32 -2.98 3.25
N THR A 208 20.25 -3.01 4.04
CA THR A 208 19.14 -2.05 3.90
C THR A 208 19.59 -0.61 4.15
N ALA A 209 20.57 -0.40 5.04
CA ALA A 209 21.18 0.91 5.26
C ALA A 209 21.98 1.35 4.04
N ALA A 210 22.72 0.44 3.39
CA ALA A 210 23.42 0.73 2.14
C ALA A 210 22.46 1.22 1.05
N MET A 211 21.33 0.51 0.87
CA MET A 211 20.29 0.93 -0.06
C MET A 211 19.75 2.34 0.29
N ALA A 212 19.37 2.57 1.54
CA ALA A 212 18.88 3.88 1.99
C ALA A 212 19.90 5.00 1.75
N PHE A 213 21.19 4.72 1.97
CA PHE A 213 22.29 5.63 1.68
C PHE A 213 22.37 5.96 0.19
N PHE A 214 22.42 4.95 -0.69
CA PHE A 214 22.56 5.18 -2.12
C PHE A 214 21.34 5.89 -2.73
N LEU A 215 20.13 5.60 -2.26
CA LEU A 215 18.93 6.33 -2.66
C LEU A 215 19.00 7.80 -2.19
N THR A 216 19.40 8.05 -0.94
CA THR A 216 19.52 9.41 -0.40
C THR A 216 20.62 10.22 -1.11
N ILE A 217 21.71 9.57 -1.51
CA ILE A 217 22.85 10.23 -2.13
C ILE A 217 22.64 10.46 -3.63
N HIS A 218 21.81 9.66 -4.30
CA HIS A 218 21.50 9.77 -5.73
C HIS A 218 21.03 11.19 -6.12
N GLY A 219 20.12 11.77 -5.34
CA GLY A 219 19.65 13.15 -5.54
C GLY A 219 20.66 14.24 -5.15
N LYS A 220 21.79 13.88 -4.54
CA LYS A 220 22.78 14.82 -3.98
C LYS A 220 24.14 14.76 -4.68
N VAL A 221 24.50 13.68 -5.39
CA VAL A 221 25.78 13.57 -6.10
C VAL A 221 25.83 14.42 -7.36
N ASP A 222 27.04 14.74 -7.83
CA ASP A 222 27.20 15.42 -9.12
C ASP A 222 26.83 14.52 -10.32
N LYS A 223 26.65 15.16 -11.48
CA LYS A 223 26.29 14.47 -12.73
C LYS A 223 27.28 13.38 -13.16
N LYS A 224 28.56 13.45 -12.77
CA LYS A 224 29.56 12.44 -13.14
C LYS A 224 29.41 11.16 -12.33
N ARG A 225 28.93 11.27 -11.09
CA ARG A 225 28.71 10.14 -10.16
C ARG A 225 27.32 9.55 -10.25
N LYS A 226 26.32 10.31 -10.74
CA LYS A 226 24.92 9.87 -10.80
C LYS A 226 24.74 8.50 -11.47
N GLY A 227 25.26 8.30 -12.68
CA GLY A 227 25.14 7.00 -13.37
C GLY A 227 25.83 5.84 -12.66
N LYS A 228 26.93 6.09 -11.94
CA LYS A 228 27.58 5.06 -11.11
C LYS A 228 26.74 4.72 -9.88
N CYS A 229 26.08 5.72 -9.28
CA CYS A 229 25.16 5.51 -8.17
C CYS A 229 23.95 4.67 -8.59
N GLU A 230 23.37 4.98 -9.76
CA GLU A 230 22.27 4.21 -10.37
C GLU A 230 22.69 2.75 -10.60
N GLY A 231 23.88 2.53 -11.17
CA GLY A 231 24.43 1.18 -11.34
C GLY A 231 24.55 0.40 -10.03
N VAL A 232 25.03 1.03 -8.95
CA VAL A 232 25.15 0.37 -7.64
C VAL A 232 23.77 0.04 -7.04
N ILE A 233 22.78 0.92 -7.20
CA ILE A 233 21.40 0.66 -6.74
C ILE A 233 20.82 -0.54 -7.49
N LEU A 234 20.98 -0.59 -8.81
CA LEU A 234 20.53 -1.71 -9.64
C LEU A 234 21.25 -3.02 -9.28
N ASP A 235 22.55 -2.97 -9.02
CA ASP A 235 23.32 -4.13 -8.56
C ASP A 235 22.82 -4.66 -7.21
N LEU A 236 22.41 -3.79 -6.28
CA LEU A 236 21.84 -4.20 -5.00
C LEU A 236 20.52 -4.93 -5.15
N ILE A 237 19.67 -4.51 -6.11
CA ILE A 237 18.40 -5.17 -6.40
C ILE A 237 18.51 -6.28 -7.46
N ASN A 238 19.73 -6.63 -7.86
CA ASN A 238 19.98 -7.79 -8.71
C ASN A 238 19.96 -9.07 -7.86
N GLY A 239 18.80 -9.72 -7.76
CA GLY A 239 18.63 -10.96 -7.01
C GLY A 239 17.45 -10.91 -6.03
N ASN A 240 17.68 -11.23 -4.76
CA ASN A 240 16.62 -11.18 -3.74
C ASN A 240 16.40 -9.74 -3.27
N THR A 241 15.25 -9.17 -3.63
CA THR A 241 14.93 -7.76 -3.38
C THR A 241 14.13 -7.51 -2.11
N THR A 242 13.66 -8.56 -1.45
CA THR A 242 12.80 -8.47 -0.25
C THR A 242 13.36 -7.54 0.85
N PRO A 243 14.68 -7.49 1.13
CA PRO A 243 15.23 -6.54 2.11
C PRO A 243 15.08 -5.07 1.71
N TYR A 244 15.07 -4.77 0.41
CA TYR A 244 15.16 -3.42 -0.13
C TYR A 244 13.82 -2.78 -0.48
N VAL A 245 12.71 -3.50 -0.30
CA VAL A 245 11.36 -3.00 -0.60
C VAL A 245 11.08 -1.71 0.17
N THR A 246 11.23 -1.73 1.50
CA THR A 246 10.93 -0.55 2.33
C THR A 246 11.75 0.70 1.96
N PRO A 247 13.09 0.65 1.86
CA PRO A 247 13.86 1.85 1.49
C PRO A 247 13.52 2.36 0.09
N LEU A 248 13.33 1.48 -0.90
CA LEU A 248 12.94 1.90 -2.26
C LEU A 248 11.53 2.52 -2.28
N CYS A 249 10.54 1.86 -1.66
CA CYS A 249 9.18 2.36 -1.56
C CYS A 249 9.10 3.73 -0.87
N ASN A 250 9.87 3.94 0.20
CA ASN A 250 9.93 5.22 0.89
C ASN A 250 10.57 6.31 0.03
N TRP A 251 11.64 5.97 -0.69
CA TRP A 251 12.29 6.90 -1.62
C TRP A 251 11.35 7.28 -2.78
N MET A 252 10.74 6.28 -3.43
CA MET A 252 9.79 6.48 -4.52
C MET A 252 8.57 7.31 -4.12
N PHE A 253 8.07 7.16 -2.89
CA PHE A 253 6.97 7.97 -2.39
C PHE A 253 7.31 9.47 -2.32
N MET A 254 8.60 9.80 -2.17
CA MET A 254 9.06 11.19 -2.12
C MET A 254 9.37 11.77 -3.51
N GLU A 255 9.58 10.93 -4.51
CA GLU A 255 9.85 11.35 -5.88
C GLU A 255 8.54 11.79 -6.57
N GLN A 256 8.59 12.94 -7.25
CA GLN A 256 7.40 13.53 -7.91
C GLN A 256 7.25 13.10 -9.36
N GLU A 257 8.34 12.67 -10.00
CA GLU A 257 8.39 12.24 -11.40
C GLU A 257 9.08 10.88 -11.49
N VAL A 258 8.61 10.04 -12.42
CA VAL A 258 9.22 8.75 -12.70
C VAL A 258 10.10 8.88 -13.94
N THR A 259 11.41 8.66 -13.80
CA THR A 259 12.32 8.57 -14.93
C THR A 259 12.57 7.10 -15.31
N ALA A 260 13.35 6.87 -16.38
CA ALA A 260 13.72 5.52 -16.81
C ALA A 260 14.44 4.72 -15.70
N PHE A 261 15.18 5.39 -14.82
CA PHE A 261 15.87 4.75 -13.70
C PHE A 261 14.88 4.25 -12.64
N GLU A 262 13.89 5.06 -12.26
CA GLU A 262 12.85 4.67 -11.31
C GLU A 262 12.00 3.52 -11.88
N GLU A 263 11.65 3.56 -13.18
CA GLU A 263 11.01 2.44 -13.87
C GLU A 263 11.83 1.15 -13.72
N GLU A 264 13.13 1.20 -14.05
CA GLU A 264 14.01 0.02 -13.95
C GLU A 264 14.13 -0.50 -12.51
N CYS A 265 14.16 0.40 -11.53
CA CYS A 265 14.17 0.04 -10.11
C CYS A 265 12.90 -0.72 -9.72
N VAL A 266 11.71 -0.26 -10.11
CA VAL A 266 10.43 -0.92 -9.80
C VAL A 266 10.37 -2.30 -10.43
N LEU A 267 10.70 -2.39 -11.73
CA LEU A 267 10.63 -3.66 -12.45
C LEU A 267 11.63 -4.67 -11.88
N SER A 268 12.84 -4.23 -11.55
CA SER A 268 13.86 -5.09 -10.93
C SER A 268 13.46 -5.51 -9.51
N LEU A 269 12.88 -4.58 -8.74
CA LEU A 269 12.34 -4.86 -7.41
C LEU A 269 11.32 -6.00 -7.48
N ILE A 270 10.33 -5.91 -8.39
CA ILE A 270 9.28 -6.92 -8.58
C ILE A 270 9.87 -8.28 -9.00
N LYS A 271 10.78 -8.30 -9.99
CA LYS A 271 11.43 -9.52 -10.49
C LYS A 271 12.15 -10.30 -9.39
N GLY A 272 12.76 -9.57 -8.46
CA GLY A 272 13.54 -10.13 -7.36
C GLY A 272 12.76 -10.50 -6.09
N LEU A 273 11.45 -10.25 -6.03
CA LEU A 273 10.66 -10.53 -4.82
C LEU A 273 10.61 -12.05 -4.56
N ARG A 274 10.95 -12.45 -3.33
CA ARG A 274 10.96 -13.86 -2.89
C ARG A 274 10.44 -14.01 -1.45
N GLY A 275 9.87 -15.18 -1.16
CA GLY A 275 9.51 -15.61 0.20
C GLY A 275 8.09 -15.24 0.66
N GLU A 276 7.79 -15.59 1.91
CA GLU A 276 6.45 -15.48 2.53
C GLU A 276 5.93 -14.05 2.68
N LYS A 277 6.82 -13.04 2.62
CA LYS A 277 6.46 -11.62 2.75
C LYS A 277 6.08 -10.93 1.44
N LYS A 278 6.03 -11.67 0.32
CA LYS A 278 5.71 -11.15 -1.03
C LYS A 278 4.45 -10.28 -1.04
N GLU A 279 3.40 -10.70 -0.35
CA GLU A 279 2.12 -10.00 -0.33
C GLU A 279 2.25 -8.61 0.30
N VAL A 280 2.87 -8.54 1.49
CA VAL A 280 3.15 -7.27 2.19
C VAL A 280 4.05 -6.36 1.34
N SER A 281 5.00 -6.94 0.62
CA SER A 281 5.87 -6.19 -0.29
C SER A 281 5.11 -5.58 -1.45
N LEU A 282 4.18 -6.32 -2.08
CA LEU A 282 3.35 -5.80 -3.16
C LEU A 282 2.41 -4.70 -2.67
N ASP A 283 1.81 -4.85 -1.49
CA ASP A 283 0.94 -3.82 -0.90
C ASP A 283 1.73 -2.51 -0.64
N ALA A 284 2.99 -2.62 -0.21
CA ALA A 284 3.88 -1.47 -0.03
C ALA A 284 4.24 -0.81 -1.37
N ILE A 285 4.54 -1.61 -2.40
CA ILE A 285 4.83 -1.10 -3.75
C ILE A 285 3.60 -0.39 -4.33
N ASP A 286 2.40 -0.98 -4.22
CA ASP A 286 1.14 -0.38 -4.66
C ASP A 286 0.87 0.95 -3.97
N SER A 287 1.07 1.00 -2.65
CA SER A 287 0.87 2.23 -1.86
C SER A 287 1.85 3.34 -2.24
N SER A 288 3.11 3.00 -2.55
CA SER A 288 4.13 3.98 -2.95
C SER A 288 3.95 4.48 -4.37
N ILE A 289 3.55 3.60 -5.30
CA ILE A 289 3.52 3.91 -6.74
C ILE A 289 2.13 4.39 -7.17
N GLY A 290 1.06 3.78 -6.67
CA GLY A 290 -0.32 3.99 -7.14
C GLY A 290 -0.87 5.39 -6.93
N ILE A 291 -0.23 6.22 -6.09
CA ILE A 291 -0.60 7.63 -5.90
C ILE A 291 0.08 8.55 -6.94
N HIS A 292 1.32 8.23 -7.32
CA HIS A 292 2.21 9.14 -8.04
C HIS A 292 2.37 8.76 -9.52
N VAL A 293 2.33 7.47 -9.85
CA VAL A 293 2.57 6.99 -11.21
C VAL A 293 1.26 6.93 -11.98
N LYS A 294 1.10 7.87 -12.90
CA LYS A 294 -0.05 7.97 -13.79
C LYS A 294 0.25 7.59 -15.22
N ASP A 295 1.51 7.26 -15.54
CA ASP A 295 1.87 6.83 -16.88
C ASP A 295 1.26 5.43 -17.16
N PRO A 296 0.30 5.34 -18.10
CA PRO A 296 -0.37 4.06 -18.35
C PRO A 296 0.54 3.01 -19.00
N GLU A 297 1.59 3.42 -19.72
CA GLU A 297 2.56 2.48 -20.30
C GLU A 297 3.38 1.79 -19.22
N LEU A 298 3.93 2.57 -18.28
CA LEU A 298 4.65 2.03 -17.13
C LEU A 298 3.76 1.14 -16.26
N LEU A 299 2.54 1.57 -15.93
CA LEU A 299 1.61 0.74 -15.14
C LEU A 299 1.34 -0.60 -15.83
N THR A 300 1.13 -0.59 -17.16
CA THR A 300 0.97 -1.82 -17.95
C THR A 300 2.21 -2.72 -17.85
N LYS A 301 3.42 -2.16 -17.99
CA LYS A 301 4.68 -2.91 -17.83
C LYS A 301 4.81 -3.53 -16.44
N ILE A 302 4.41 -2.80 -15.39
CA ILE A 302 4.41 -3.30 -14.00
C ILE A 302 3.50 -4.52 -13.87
N PHE A 303 2.26 -4.47 -14.40
CA PHE A 303 1.33 -5.60 -14.32
C PHE A 303 1.82 -6.83 -15.08
N VAL A 304 2.38 -6.63 -16.28
CA VAL A 304 3.02 -7.72 -17.05
C VAL A 304 4.19 -8.31 -16.26
N CYS A 305 5.07 -7.46 -15.70
CA CYS A 305 6.21 -7.89 -14.91
C CYS A 305 5.79 -8.72 -13.68
N ILE A 306 4.74 -8.31 -12.97
CA ILE A 306 4.16 -9.08 -11.86
C ILE A 306 3.67 -10.44 -12.35
N ALA A 307 2.88 -10.46 -13.44
CA ALA A 307 2.29 -11.70 -13.93
C ALA A 307 3.34 -12.69 -14.46
N GLU A 308 4.46 -12.21 -14.99
CA GLU A 308 5.54 -13.05 -15.53
C GLU A 308 6.49 -13.58 -14.46
N ASN A 309 6.78 -12.79 -13.42
CA ASN A 309 7.82 -13.12 -12.45
C ASN A 309 7.28 -13.62 -11.11
N LEU A 310 5.99 -13.37 -10.82
CA LEU A 310 5.30 -13.84 -9.62
C LEU A 310 4.13 -14.75 -10.03
N GLN A 311 2.98 -14.67 -9.35
CA GLN A 311 1.76 -15.31 -9.80
C GLN A 311 0.90 -14.30 -10.56
N PRO A 312 0.24 -14.66 -11.68
CA PRO A 312 -0.66 -13.74 -12.38
C PRO A 312 -1.72 -13.12 -11.46
N THR A 313 -2.22 -13.87 -10.48
CA THR A 313 -3.20 -13.38 -9.51
C THR A 313 -2.67 -12.27 -8.59
N ASP A 314 -1.36 -12.12 -8.46
CA ASP A 314 -0.76 -11.04 -7.68
C ASP A 314 -1.04 -9.65 -8.29
N VAL A 315 -1.34 -9.57 -9.60
CA VAL A 315 -1.79 -8.33 -10.25
C VAL A 315 -3.02 -7.74 -9.56
N LEU A 316 -3.93 -8.59 -9.08
CA LEU A 316 -5.17 -8.16 -8.42
C LEU A 316 -4.94 -7.48 -7.06
N ARG A 317 -3.73 -7.58 -6.49
CA ARG A 317 -3.38 -6.94 -5.21
C ARG A 317 -2.97 -5.48 -5.38
N MET A 318 -2.56 -5.09 -6.58
CA MET A 318 -2.12 -3.74 -6.94
C MET A 318 -3.34 -2.81 -7.16
N GLU A 319 -4.22 -2.70 -6.16
CA GLU A 319 -5.52 -2.03 -6.28
C GLU A 319 -5.38 -0.53 -6.59
N GLY A 320 -4.41 0.15 -5.98
CA GLY A 320 -4.11 1.55 -6.22
C GLY A 320 -3.67 1.79 -7.67
N CYS A 321 -2.67 1.02 -8.12
CA CYS A 321 -2.18 1.09 -9.50
C CYS A 321 -3.26 0.72 -10.52
N LEU A 322 -4.10 -0.30 -10.25
CA LEU A 322 -5.16 -0.72 -11.16
C LEU A 322 -6.22 0.37 -11.33
N ARG A 323 -6.60 1.06 -10.24
CA ARG A 323 -7.51 2.21 -10.30
C ARG A 323 -6.89 3.36 -11.08
N SER A 324 -5.60 3.64 -10.86
CA SER A 324 -4.90 4.67 -11.64
C SER A 324 -4.85 4.34 -13.13
N LEU A 325 -4.62 3.08 -13.52
CA LEU A 325 -4.64 2.69 -14.92
C LEU A 325 -6.07 2.75 -15.50
N HIS A 326 -7.09 2.39 -14.72
CA HIS A 326 -8.49 2.44 -15.13
C HIS A 326 -8.94 3.85 -15.54
N ASP A 327 -8.39 4.91 -14.94
CA ASP A 327 -8.65 6.29 -15.39
C ASP A 327 -8.21 6.52 -16.85
N HIS A 328 -7.30 5.68 -17.38
CA HIS A 328 -6.87 5.63 -18.77
C HIS A 328 -7.56 4.46 -19.51
N ASN A 329 -8.87 4.62 -19.73
CA ASN A 329 -9.79 3.60 -20.27
C ASN A 329 -9.20 2.70 -21.39
N ASP A 330 -8.57 3.29 -22.42
CA ASP A 330 -8.06 2.51 -23.57
C ASP A 330 -6.90 1.57 -23.18
N TYR A 331 -5.95 2.06 -22.37
CA TYR A 331 -4.81 1.26 -21.91
C TYR A 331 -5.28 0.15 -20.98
N PHE A 332 -6.16 0.48 -20.02
CA PHE A 332 -6.72 -0.50 -19.11
C PHE A 332 -7.49 -1.59 -19.87
N GLN A 333 -8.37 -1.19 -20.79
CA GLN A 333 -9.15 -2.11 -21.61
C GLN A 333 -8.24 -3.04 -22.42
N ASN A 334 -7.20 -2.50 -23.09
CA ASN A 334 -6.27 -3.29 -23.89
C ASN A 334 -5.49 -4.29 -23.02
N MET A 335 -5.03 -3.87 -21.84
CA MET A 335 -4.38 -4.77 -20.88
C MET A 335 -5.32 -5.90 -20.45
N VAL A 336 -6.55 -5.58 -20.04
CA VAL A 336 -7.51 -6.61 -19.61
C VAL A 336 -7.83 -7.58 -20.74
N LEU A 337 -8.05 -7.09 -21.96
CA LEU A 337 -8.28 -7.93 -23.14
C LEU A 337 -7.09 -8.85 -23.44
N SER A 338 -5.86 -8.34 -23.32
CA SER A 338 -4.64 -9.16 -23.50
C SER A 338 -4.56 -10.31 -22.49
N PHE A 339 -5.06 -10.10 -21.27
CA PHE A 339 -5.11 -11.14 -20.23
C PHE A 339 -6.26 -12.13 -20.51
N VAL A 340 -7.45 -11.64 -20.86
CA VAL A 340 -8.63 -12.47 -21.18
C VAL A 340 -8.34 -13.46 -22.31
N MET A 341 -7.58 -13.05 -23.33
CA MET A 341 -7.25 -13.87 -24.50
C MET A 341 -5.88 -14.54 -24.41
N HIS A 342 -5.23 -14.49 -23.25
CA HIS A 342 -3.88 -15.01 -23.08
C HIS A 342 -3.84 -16.56 -23.22
N PRO A 343 -2.76 -17.13 -23.80
CA PRO A 343 -2.62 -18.60 -23.92
C PRO A 343 -2.64 -19.31 -22.56
N LYS A 344 -2.04 -18.71 -21.53
CA LYS A 344 -2.01 -19.30 -20.18
C LYS A 344 -3.30 -19.11 -19.39
N GLY A 345 -3.85 -20.17 -18.80
CA GLY A 345 -5.14 -20.13 -18.12
C GLY A 345 -5.19 -19.20 -16.91
N MET A 346 -4.09 -19.13 -16.14
CA MET A 346 -3.99 -18.23 -14.99
C MET A 346 -4.09 -16.73 -15.35
N TYR A 347 -3.60 -16.34 -16.53
CA TYR A 347 -3.74 -14.96 -17.00
C TYR A 347 -5.18 -14.64 -17.37
N ARG A 348 -5.87 -15.60 -18.02
CA ARG A 348 -7.29 -15.44 -18.39
C ARG A 348 -8.18 -15.27 -17.16
N ILE A 349 -7.91 -16.01 -16.09
CA ILE A 349 -8.62 -15.83 -14.80
C ILE A 349 -8.48 -14.39 -14.29
N VAL A 350 -7.27 -13.83 -14.35
CA VAL A 350 -7.02 -12.45 -13.93
C VAL A 350 -7.74 -11.46 -14.82
N GLY A 351 -7.62 -11.61 -16.15
CA GLY A 351 -8.32 -10.75 -17.11
C GLY A 351 -9.83 -10.74 -16.89
N ARG A 352 -10.44 -11.90 -16.68
CA ARG A 352 -11.89 -12.00 -16.41
C ARG A 352 -12.29 -11.38 -15.07
N ARG A 353 -11.47 -11.53 -14.02
CA ARG A 353 -11.70 -10.86 -12.73
C ARG A 353 -11.57 -9.35 -12.86
N LEU A 354 -10.59 -8.85 -13.60
CA LEU A 354 -10.44 -7.41 -13.85
C LEU A 354 -11.64 -6.88 -14.64
N TRP A 355 -12.10 -7.62 -15.65
CA TRP A 355 -13.31 -7.29 -16.41
C TRP A 355 -14.53 -7.14 -15.49
N ASP A 356 -14.76 -8.12 -14.61
CA ASP A 356 -15.91 -8.14 -13.71
C ASP A 356 -15.81 -7.06 -12.62
N ASN A 357 -14.63 -6.85 -12.05
CA ASN A 357 -14.40 -5.90 -10.94
C ASN A 357 -14.45 -4.44 -11.37
N PHE A 358 -14.07 -4.14 -12.62
CA PHE A 358 -14.01 -2.79 -13.16
C PHE A 358 -15.13 -2.49 -14.16
N HIS A 359 -16.17 -3.32 -14.23
CA HIS A 359 -17.39 -3.05 -14.99
C HIS A 359 -17.15 -2.73 -16.47
N LEU A 360 -16.27 -3.50 -17.12
CA LEU A 360 -15.90 -3.28 -18.53
C LEU A 360 -17.06 -3.52 -19.52
N GLU A 361 -18.23 -3.99 -19.09
CA GLU A 361 -19.46 -3.93 -19.90
C GLU A 361 -19.84 -2.51 -20.31
N SER A 362 -19.43 -1.51 -19.51
CA SER A 362 -19.72 -0.11 -19.76
C SER A 362 -18.70 0.59 -20.67
N SER A 363 -17.62 -0.11 -21.03
CA SER A 363 -16.57 0.40 -21.90
C SER A 363 -17.05 0.64 -23.34
N SER A 364 -16.26 1.36 -24.13
CA SER A 364 -16.51 1.58 -25.56
C SER A 364 -16.23 0.34 -26.43
N PHE A 365 -15.56 -0.69 -25.89
CA PHE A 365 -15.21 -1.91 -26.60
C PHE A 365 -16.39 -2.56 -27.34
N ASP A 366 -16.16 -2.95 -28.59
CA ASP A 366 -17.09 -3.70 -29.42
C ASP A 366 -16.37 -4.90 -30.04
N ALA A 367 -16.62 -6.09 -29.50
CA ALA A 367 -15.96 -7.32 -29.96
C ALA A 367 -16.15 -7.61 -31.45
N GLN A 368 -17.25 -7.15 -32.07
CA GLN A 368 -17.45 -7.36 -33.52
C GLN A 368 -16.53 -6.48 -34.37
N LYS A 369 -16.27 -5.25 -33.93
CA LYS A 369 -15.53 -4.24 -34.68
C LYS A 369 -14.04 -4.26 -34.35
N ASP A 370 -13.73 -4.48 -33.08
CA ASP A 370 -12.38 -4.25 -32.54
C ASP A 370 -11.51 -5.51 -32.60
N LEU A 371 -12.11 -6.70 -32.74
CA LEU A 371 -11.39 -7.98 -32.79
C LEU A 371 -11.52 -8.67 -34.15
N PRO A 372 -10.43 -9.26 -34.70
CA PRO A 372 -10.52 -10.20 -35.82
C PRO A 372 -11.19 -11.51 -35.40
N GLU A 373 -11.58 -12.32 -36.39
CA GLU A 373 -12.35 -13.58 -36.18
C GLU A 373 -11.76 -14.49 -35.11
N GLU A 374 -10.45 -14.72 -35.15
CA GLU A 374 -9.74 -15.59 -34.20
C GLU A 374 -9.86 -15.07 -32.76
N PHE A 375 -9.62 -13.78 -32.54
CA PHE A 375 -9.75 -13.18 -31.21
C PHE A 375 -11.19 -13.08 -30.75
N GLN A 376 -12.18 -12.93 -31.65
CA GLN A 376 -13.60 -13.06 -31.28
C GLN A 376 -13.89 -14.46 -30.71
N CYS A 377 -13.38 -15.52 -31.36
CA CYS A 377 -13.53 -16.89 -30.86
C CYS A 377 -12.88 -17.07 -29.48
N LEU A 378 -11.63 -16.61 -29.30
CA LEU A 378 -10.91 -16.71 -28.01
C LEU A 378 -11.61 -15.92 -26.91
N PHE A 379 -12.11 -14.73 -27.23
CA PHE A 379 -12.88 -13.90 -26.30
C PHE A 379 -14.14 -14.63 -25.83
N VAL A 380 -14.91 -15.23 -26.75
CA VAL A 380 -16.10 -16.02 -26.42
C VAL A 380 -15.75 -17.21 -25.52
N ILE A 381 -14.74 -18.00 -25.91
CA ILE A 381 -14.34 -19.20 -25.16
C ILE A 381 -13.91 -18.79 -23.76
N SER A 382 -13.02 -17.80 -23.62
CA SER A 382 -12.50 -17.37 -22.32
C SER A 382 -13.60 -16.84 -21.41
N MET A 383 -14.41 -15.89 -21.89
CA MET A 383 -15.38 -15.16 -21.08
C MET A 383 -16.53 -16.05 -20.56
N LEU A 384 -16.81 -17.17 -21.25
CA LEU A 384 -17.81 -18.17 -20.85
C LEU A 384 -17.20 -19.43 -20.21
N GLN A 385 -15.86 -19.51 -20.08
CA GLN A 385 -15.16 -20.68 -19.55
C GLN A 385 -15.42 -20.93 -18.06
N ASP A 386 -15.59 -19.84 -17.30
CA ASP A 386 -15.86 -19.89 -15.86
C ASP A 386 -17.18 -19.22 -15.47
N TYR A 387 -17.53 -19.34 -14.20
CA TYR A 387 -18.81 -18.90 -13.64
C TYR A 387 -18.75 -17.45 -13.11
N GLY A 388 -18.23 -16.53 -13.90
CA GLY A 388 -18.22 -15.11 -13.54
C GLY A 388 -19.58 -14.43 -13.65
N ASN A 389 -19.59 -13.10 -13.56
CA ASN A 389 -20.84 -12.35 -13.56
C ASN A 389 -21.44 -12.27 -14.98
N PRO A 390 -22.60 -12.91 -15.28
CA PRO A 390 -23.19 -12.83 -16.61
C PRO A 390 -23.63 -11.40 -16.96
N GLU A 391 -23.92 -10.54 -15.99
CA GLU A 391 -24.38 -9.16 -16.23
C GLU A 391 -23.26 -8.25 -16.74
N THR A 392 -22.00 -8.53 -16.41
CA THR A 392 -20.81 -7.79 -16.89
C THR A 392 -20.25 -8.40 -18.18
N ARG A 393 -20.40 -9.71 -18.39
CA ARG A 393 -19.77 -10.39 -19.52
C ARG A 393 -20.65 -10.47 -20.76
N LEU A 394 -21.92 -10.84 -20.59
CA LEU A 394 -22.84 -11.07 -21.71
C LEU A 394 -23.12 -9.84 -22.59
N PRO A 395 -23.19 -8.60 -22.06
CA PRO A 395 -23.48 -7.42 -22.90
C PRO A 395 -22.52 -7.22 -24.07
N LYS A 396 -21.24 -7.60 -23.91
CA LYS A 396 -20.22 -7.51 -24.98
C LYS A 396 -20.08 -8.79 -25.79
N LEU A 397 -20.61 -9.92 -25.31
CA LEU A 397 -20.55 -11.22 -25.99
C LEU A 397 -21.75 -11.48 -26.91
N LEU A 398 -22.97 -11.24 -26.42
CA LEU A 398 -24.20 -11.58 -27.14
C LEU A 398 -24.37 -10.87 -28.49
N PRO A 399 -23.87 -9.64 -28.72
CA PRO A 399 -23.86 -9.07 -30.06
C PRO A 399 -23.21 -10.00 -31.10
N LEU A 400 -22.20 -10.81 -30.73
CA LEU A 400 -21.52 -11.75 -31.63
C LEU A 400 -22.42 -12.85 -32.21
N ILE A 401 -23.67 -13.00 -31.72
CA ILE A 401 -24.69 -13.83 -32.36
C ILE A 401 -24.90 -13.44 -33.84
N ASP A 402 -24.78 -12.15 -34.14
CA ASP A 402 -24.88 -11.62 -35.50
C ASP A 402 -23.51 -11.30 -36.11
N SER A 403 -22.42 -11.89 -35.56
CA SER A 403 -21.08 -11.77 -36.15
C SER A 403 -21.12 -12.22 -37.61
N LYS A 404 -20.38 -11.54 -38.49
CA LYS A 404 -20.27 -11.92 -39.91
C LYS A 404 -19.62 -13.30 -40.09
N TYR A 405 -18.81 -13.74 -39.13
CA TYR A 405 -18.08 -15.00 -39.17
C TYR A 405 -18.92 -16.16 -38.63
N GLU A 406 -19.13 -17.20 -39.45
CA GLU A 406 -19.91 -18.37 -39.06
C GLU A 406 -19.27 -19.14 -37.90
N ARG A 407 -17.94 -19.23 -37.88
CA ARG A 407 -17.19 -19.89 -36.81
C ARG A 407 -17.46 -19.27 -35.45
N VAL A 408 -17.46 -17.93 -35.37
CA VAL A 408 -17.75 -17.18 -34.14
C VAL A 408 -19.16 -17.48 -33.65
N ARG A 409 -20.16 -17.44 -34.55
CA ARG A 409 -21.55 -17.75 -34.21
C ARG A 409 -21.69 -19.18 -33.67
N ASN A 410 -21.06 -20.16 -34.31
CA ASN A 410 -21.13 -21.56 -33.90
C ASN A 410 -20.46 -21.79 -32.54
N ILE A 411 -19.29 -21.20 -32.29
CA ILE A 411 -18.59 -21.28 -31.00
C ILE A 411 -19.44 -20.64 -29.90
N LEU A 412 -19.99 -19.44 -30.14
CA LEU A 412 -20.85 -18.77 -29.16
C LEU A 412 -22.07 -19.60 -28.80
N MET A 413 -22.76 -20.15 -29.80
CA MET A 413 -23.93 -21.01 -29.54
C MET A 413 -23.56 -22.28 -28.78
N GLY A 414 -22.40 -22.89 -29.09
CA GLY A 414 -21.89 -24.06 -28.38
C GLY A 414 -21.56 -23.78 -26.91
N GLN A 415 -20.93 -22.63 -26.62
CA GLN A 415 -20.58 -22.22 -25.25
C GLN A 415 -21.78 -21.70 -24.45
N LEU A 416 -22.75 -21.07 -25.11
CA LEU A 416 -23.96 -20.56 -24.44
C LEU A 416 -24.88 -21.66 -23.92
N GLY A 417 -24.87 -22.87 -24.50
CA GLY A 417 -25.74 -23.97 -24.06
C GLY A 417 -25.55 -24.33 -22.58
N PRO A 418 -24.36 -24.77 -22.15
CA PRO A 418 -24.06 -25.01 -20.74
C PRO A 418 -24.23 -23.76 -19.86
N TYR A 419 -23.87 -22.58 -20.39
CA TYR A 419 -23.98 -21.32 -19.66
C TYR A 419 -25.44 -20.91 -19.38
N LEU A 420 -26.35 -21.21 -20.31
CA LEU A 420 -27.79 -21.06 -20.15
C LEU A 420 -28.33 -21.96 -19.06
N ASP A 421 -27.83 -23.20 -18.94
CA ASP A 421 -28.23 -24.08 -17.84
C ASP A 421 -27.79 -23.54 -16.47
N ASP A 422 -26.68 -22.81 -16.43
CA ASP A 422 -26.12 -22.28 -15.20
C ASP A 422 -26.77 -20.96 -14.74
N TYR A 423 -27.11 -20.08 -15.68
CA TYR A 423 -27.62 -18.73 -15.41
C TYR A 423 -29.05 -18.46 -15.88
N MET A 424 -29.65 -19.37 -16.66
CA MET A 424 -31.05 -19.39 -17.07
C MET A 424 -31.60 -18.01 -17.45
N GLY A 425 -32.54 -17.48 -16.67
CA GLY A 425 -33.23 -16.22 -16.95
C GLY A 425 -32.32 -15.01 -17.04
N HIS A 426 -31.10 -15.04 -16.48
CA HIS A 426 -30.16 -13.94 -16.61
C HIS A 426 -29.71 -13.73 -18.06
N VAL A 427 -29.48 -14.80 -18.83
CA VAL A 427 -29.10 -14.69 -20.25
C VAL A 427 -30.23 -14.05 -21.06
N ILE A 428 -31.47 -14.48 -20.82
CA ILE A 428 -32.67 -13.92 -21.48
C ILE A 428 -32.87 -12.45 -21.11
N ASN A 429 -32.63 -12.07 -19.86
CA ASN A 429 -32.72 -10.69 -19.41
C ASN A 429 -31.72 -9.79 -20.15
N VAL A 430 -30.48 -10.25 -20.36
CA VAL A 430 -29.48 -9.47 -21.11
C VAL A 430 -29.88 -9.36 -22.58
N LEU A 431 -30.31 -10.45 -23.21
CA LEU A 431 -30.81 -10.42 -24.61
C LEU A 431 -31.97 -9.42 -24.79
N ASN A 432 -32.93 -9.42 -23.88
CA ASN A 432 -34.06 -8.48 -23.92
C ASN A 432 -33.62 -7.02 -23.74
N LYS A 433 -32.60 -6.75 -22.91
CA LYS A 433 -32.02 -5.41 -22.75
C LYS A 433 -31.30 -4.93 -24.01
N LEU A 434 -30.58 -5.82 -24.68
CA LEU A 434 -29.88 -5.52 -25.93
C LEU A 434 -30.83 -5.32 -27.13
N LYS A 435 -32.10 -5.76 -27.02
CA LYS A 435 -33.12 -5.66 -28.07
C LYS A 435 -32.64 -6.25 -29.41
N GLN A 436 -31.87 -7.32 -29.34
CA GLN A 436 -31.32 -7.99 -30.51
C GLN A 436 -32.37 -8.92 -31.12
N GLU A 437 -32.61 -8.79 -32.42
CA GLU A 437 -33.55 -9.61 -33.17
C GLU A 437 -32.78 -10.49 -34.16
N SER A 438 -32.74 -11.80 -33.90
CA SER A 438 -32.01 -12.77 -34.72
C SER A 438 -32.61 -14.15 -34.56
N LYS A 439 -32.57 -14.98 -35.61
CA LYS A 439 -33.05 -16.38 -35.57
C LYS A 439 -32.39 -17.19 -34.43
N TYR A 440 -31.16 -16.85 -34.08
CA TYR A 440 -30.42 -17.51 -33.00
C TYR A 440 -30.94 -17.09 -31.61
N VAL A 441 -31.41 -15.85 -31.46
CA VAL A 441 -32.07 -15.38 -30.23
C VAL A 441 -33.36 -16.17 -29.99
N ASP A 442 -34.13 -16.45 -31.05
CA ASP A 442 -35.33 -17.29 -30.94
C ASP A 442 -35.00 -18.71 -30.51
N VAL A 443 -33.91 -19.30 -31.06
CA VAL A 443 -33.42 -20.62 -30.65
C VAL A 443 -33.05 -20.64 -29.15
N ILE A 444 -32.37 -19.60 -28.66
CA ILE A 444 -32.01 -19.47 -27.24
C ILE A 444 -33.26 -19.35 -26.36
N LYS A 445 -34.23 -18.51 -26.74
CA LYS A 445 -35.50 -18.35 -26.01
C LYS A 445 -36.29 -19.65 -25.95
N GLN A 446 -36.41 -20.37 -27.07
CA GLN A 446 -37.06 -21.68 -27.11
C GLN A 446 -36.35 -22.75 -26.28
N TYR A 447 -35.01 -22.72 -26.22
CA TYR A 447 -34.25 -23.60 -25.31
C TYR A 447 -34.60 -23.30 -23.85
N TYR A 448 -34.54 -22.03 -23.47
CA TYR A 448 -34.88 -21.58 -22.11
C TYR A 448 -36.32 -21.96 -21.71
N GLU A 449 -37.31 -21.72 -22.57
CA GLU A 449 -38.72 -22.05 -22.29
C GLU A 449 -38.93 -23.55 -22.05
N ARG A 450 -38.36 -24.41 -22.91
CA ARG A 450 -38.40 -25.87 -22.72
C ARG A 450 -37.77 -26.30 -21.41
N ARG A 451 -36.65 -25.67 -21.04
CA ARG A 451 -35.91 -25.99 -19.81
C ARG A 451 -36.66 -25.50 -18.56
N ALA A 452 -37.24 -24.31 -18.61
CA ALA A 452 -38.07 -23.75 -17.56
C ALA A 452 -39.31 -24.62 -17.31
N ASP A 453 -40.01 -25.04 -18.37
CA ASP A 453 -41.15 -25.96 -18.28
C ASP A 453 -40.76 -27.31 -17.66
N ALA A 454 -39.62 -27.88 -18.07
CA ALA A 454 -39.11 -29.12 -17.47
C ALA A 454 -38.81 -28.98 -15.96
N LEU A 455 -38.24 -27.84 -15.54
CA LEU A 455 -37.97 -27.55 -14.13
C LEU A 455 -39.26 -27.30 -13.33
N GLU A 456 -40.24 -26.61 -13.91
CA GLU A 456 -41.57 -26.40 -13.33
C GLU A 456 -42.26 -27.75 -13.06
N LYS A 457 -42.29 -28.62 -14.09
CA LYS A 457 -42.81 -29.99 -13.99
C LYS A 457 -42.09 -30.78 -12.91
N ARG A 458 -40.75 -30.74 -12.88
CA ARG A 458 -39.95 -31.39 -11.84
C ARG A 458 -40.30 -30.90 -10.43
N ARG A 459 -40.47 -29.58 -10.25
CA ARG A 459 -40.82 -28.96 -8.97
C ARG A 459 -42.23 -29.31 -8.51
N SER A 460 -43.15 -29.55 -9.46
CA SER A 460 -44.54 -29.94 -9.16
C SER A 460 -44.68 -31.39 -8.67
N MET A 461 -43.70 -32.26 -8.95
CA MET A 461 -43.67 -33.65 -8.51
C MET A 461 -43.11 -33.75 -7.09
N LYS A 462 -43.98 -34.10 -6.12
CA LYS A 462 -43.62 -34.18 -4.69
C LYS A 462 -42.58 -35.26 -4.43
N GLU A 463 -42.64 -36.36 -5.17
CA GLU A 463 -41.75 -37.52 -5.08
C GLU A 463 -40.28 -37.17 -5.40
N LEU A 464 -40.07 -36.12 -6.20
CA LEU A 464 -38.73 -35.64 -6.57
C LEU A 464 -38.19 -34.56 -5.62
N SER A 465 -38.99 -34.14 -4.63
CA SER A 465 -38.57 -33.19 -3.61
C SER A 465 -37.77 -33.90 -2.50
N PRO A 466 -36.52 -33.51 -2.22
CA PRO A 466 -35.74 -34.08 -1.12
C PRO A 466 -36.43 -33.90 0.25
N ARG A 467 -37.27 -32.86 0.40
CA ARG A 467 -38.10 -32.64 1.59
C ARG A 467 -39.14 -33.76 1.80
N TYR A 468 -39.50 -34.48 0.75
CA TYR A 468 -40.51 -35.53 0.82
C TYR A 468 -39.86 -36.92 0.78
N SER A 469 -38.91 -37.16 -0.12
CA SER A 469 -38.28 -38.47 -0.33
C SER A 469 -37.09 -38.76 0.59
N HIS A 470 -36.40 -37.73 1.11
CA HIS A 470 -35.16 -37.86 1.89
C HIS A 470 -35.12 -36.85 3.05
N MET A 471 -36.21 -36.76 3.83
CA MET A 471 -36.41 -35.71 4.84
C MET A 471 -35.28 -35.68 5.89
N SER A 472 -34.82 -36.83 6.37
CA SER A 472 -33.75 -36.93 7.38
C SER A 472 -32.44 -36.31 6.89
N GLU A 473 -32.00 -36.72 5.69
CA GLU A 473 -30.78 -36.27 5.04
C GLU A 473 -30.89 -34.79 4.66
N PHE A 474 -32.08 -34.35 4.22
CA PHE A 474 -32.35 -32.95 3.92
C PHE A 474 -32.23 -32.06 5.16
N GLN A 475 -32.83 -32.46 6.29
CA GLN A 475 -32.73 -31.72 7.55
C GLN A 475 -31.29 -31.64 8.05
N GLU A 476 -30.54 -32.74 7.98
CA GLU A 476 -29.14 -32.76 8.40
C GLU A 476 -28.27 -31.89 7.50
N THR A 477 -28.48 -31.93 6.18
CA THR A 477 -27.78 -31.07 5.22
C THR A 477 -28.05 -29.60 5.47
N MET A 478 -29.31 -29.21 5.71
CA MET A 478 -29.67 -27.83 6.06
C MET A 478 -29.04 -27.37 7.37
N ARG A 479 -28.95 -28.26 8.36
CA ARG A 479 -28.28 -27.99 9.65
C ARG A 479 -26.79 -27.76 9.45
N LEU A 480 -26.11 -28.65 8.72
CA LEU A 480 -24.68 -28.56 8.41
C LEU A 480 -24.36 -27.30 7.59
N GLN A 481 -25.19 -26.98 6.59
CA GLN A 481 -25.05 -25.76 5.81
C GLN A 481 -25.15 -24.50 6.69
N LYS A 482 -26.10 -24.47 7.63
CA LYS A 482 -26.25 -23.36 8.58
C LYS A 482 -25.02 -23.20 9.49
N VAL A 483 -24.48 -24.32 9.98
CA VAL A 483 -23.24 -24.32 10.79
C VAL A 483 -22.06 -23.81 9.97
N HIS A 484 -21.87 -24.33 8.75
CA HIS A 484 -20.79 -23.91 7.87
C HIS A 484 -20.87 -22.42 7.50
N MET A 485 -22.05 -21.90 7.19
CA MET A 485 -22.25 -20.45 6.96
C MET A 485 -21.88 -19.62 8.19
N GLN A 486 -22.24 -20.08 9.40
CA GLN A 486 -21.86 -19.39 10.64
C GLN A 486 -20.35 -19.43 10.88
N GLU A 487 -19.66 -20.52 10.53
CA GLU A 487 -18.21 -20.63 10.61
C GLU A 487 -17.53 -19.69 9.61
N GLN A 488 -17.96 -19.66 8.35
CA GLN A 488 -17.43 -18.72 7.34
C GLN A 488 -17.62 -17.25 7.76
N MET A 489 -18.78 -16.90 8.36
CA MET A 489 -19.01 -15.56 8.90
C MET A 489 -18.06 -15.23 10.06
N ARG A 490 -17.83 -16.18 10.99
CA ARG A 490 -16.88 -15.99 12.11
C ARG A 490 -15.43 -15.91 11.66
N GLU A 491 -15.04 -16.66 10.63
CA GLU A 491 -13.69 -16.58 10.06
C GLU A 491 -13.47 -15.26 9.32
N ALA A 492 -14.47 -14.78 8.58
CA ALA A 492 -14.45 -13.44 8.02
C ALA A 492 -14.28 -12.39 9.14
N GLU A 493 -15.02 -12.50 10.24
CA GLU A 493 -14.91 -11.57 11.38
C GLU A 493 -13.51 -11.57 12.07
N LYS A 494 -12.81 -12.70 12.10
CA LYS A 494 -11.48 -12.81 12.75
C LYS A 494 -10.36 -12.06 12.00
N GLY A 495 -10.55 -11.74 10.72
CA GLY A 495 -9.55 -11.06 9.87
C GLY A 495 -9.55 -9.53 9.94
N HIS A 496 -10.54 -8.89 10.56
CA HIS A 496 -10.78 -7.45 10.38
C HIS A 496 -10.75 -6.64 11.69
N LYS A 497 -9.65 -5.91 11.93
CA LYS A 497 -9.55 -4.91 13.00
C LYS A 497 -10.12 -3.52 12.65
N ASN A 498 -10.72 -3.31 11.48
CA ASN A 498 -11.24 -1.99 11.07
C ASN A 498 -12.57 -2.09 10.28
N ILE A 499 -13.66 -2.35 11.00
CA ILE A 499 -15.02 -2.56 10.47
C ILE A 499 -15.53 -1.40 9.57
N LEU A 500 -15.06 -0.16 9.76
CA LEU A 500 -15.53 0.97 8.94
C LEU A 500 -14.85 1.11 7.56
N LYS A 501 -13.67 0.52 7.35
CA LYS A 501 -12.99 0.53 6.03
C LYS A 501 -13.41 -0.65 5.15
N ASP A 502 -13.81 -1.78 5.75
CA ASP A 502 -14.17 -3.00 5.01
C ASP A 502 -15.65 -3.10 4.64
N ILE A 503 -16.54 -2.27 5.20
CA ILE A 503 -17.90 -2.06 4.65
C ILE A 503 -17.83 -1.44 3.23
N ALA A 504 -16.69 -0.88 2.83
CA ALA A 504 -16.41 -0.42 1.46
C ALA A 504 -15.74 -1.49 0.57
N LYS A 505 -15.26 -2.63 1.10
CA LYS A 505 -14.70 -3.74 0.32
C LYS A 505 -15.72 -4.88 0.20
N ASN A 506 -16.73 -4.61 -0.62
CA ASN A 506 -17.59 -5.55 -1.36
C ASN A 506 -17.69 -6.99 -0.82
N VAL A 507 -18.51 -7.21 0.21
CA VAL A 507 -19.13 -8.53 0.42
C VAL A 507 -20.08 -8.80 -0.74
N VAL A 508 -19.62 -9.52 -1.76
CA VAL A 508 -20.43 -9.94 -2.91
C VAL A 508 -21.30 -11.11 -2.47
N LEU A 509 -22.56 -10.83 -2.16
CA LEU A 509 -23.55 -11.88 -1.90
C LEU A 509 -24.18 -12.34 -3.22
N ALA A 510 -24.29 -13.65 -3.40
CA ALA A 510 -24.96 -14.22 -4.56
C ALA A 510 -26.47 -13.86 -4.53
N ARG A 511 -26.93 -13.04 -5.47
CA ARG A 511 -28.36 -12.80 -5.76
C ARG A 511 -28.91 -14.09 -6.38
N GLY A 512 -29.80 -14.78 -5.68
CA GLY A 512 -30.46 -15.95 -6.27
C GLY A 512 -31.19 -16.90 -5.34
N GLY A 513 -31.01 -16.80 -4.02
CA GLY A 513 -31.77 -17.60 -3.07
C GLY A 513 -32.64 -16.74 -2.18
N GLY A 514 -33.79 -16.26 -2.68
CA GLY A 514 -34.86 -15.96 -1.74
C GLY A 514 -35.25 -17.28 -1.06
N TRP A 515 -35.41 -17.29 0.26
CA TRP A 515 -35.84 -18.52 0.92
C TRP A 515 -37.34 -18.70 0.67
N ARG A 516 -37.74 -19.92 0.29
CA ARG A 516 -39.15 -20.27 0.18
C ARG A 516 -39.65 -20.63 1.57
N ASP A 517 -40.69 -19.94 2.01
CA ASP A 517 -41.40 -20.38 3.20
C ASP A 517 -42.14 -21.70 2.94
N GLU A 518 -42.76 -22.23 3.99
CA GLU A 518 -43.47 -23.51 3.97
C GLU A 518 -44.63 -23.52 2.95
N ASN A 519 -45.10 -22.34 2.54
CA ASN A 519 -46.16 -22.15 1.56
C ASN A 519 -45.64 -21.90 0.14
N GLY A 520 -44.32 -21.96 -0.07
CA GLY A 520 -43.68 -21.77 -1.37
C GLY A 520 -43.47 -20.33 -1.78
N VAL A 521 -43.72 -19.35 -0.91
CA VAL A 521 -43.53 -17.93 -1.18
C VAL A 521 -42.05 -17.59 -1.06
N VAL A 522 -41.48 -16.98 -2.10
CA VAL A 522 -40.06 -16.60 -2.16
C VAL A 522 -39.85 -15.26 -1.45
N HIS A 523 -39.13 -15.26 -0.33
CA HIS A 523 -38.74 -14.05 0.39
C HIS A 523 -37.37 -13.57 -0.09
N HIS A 524 -37.30 -12.37 -0.66
CA HIS A 524 -36.03 -11.78 -1.13
C HIS A 524 -35.18 -11.27 0.03
N LEU A 525 -33.85 -11.47 -0.04
CA LEU A 525 -32.92 -10.86 0.91
C LEU A 525 -32.94 -9.32 0.78
N ALA A 526 -32.91 -8.61 1.92
CA ALA A 526 -32.99 -7.16 1.99
C ALA A 526 -31.83 -6.46 1.25
N HIS A 527 -32.07 -5.23 0.76
CA HIS A 527 -31.18 -4.39 -0.04
C HIS A 527 -29.67 -4.56 0.23
N ILE A 528 -28.98 -5.21 -0.72
CA ILE A 528 -27.52 -5.30 -0.77
C ILE A 528 -27.02 -4.34 -1.86
N LYS A 529 -25.96 -3.56 -1.57
CA LYS A 529 -25.37 -2.56 -2.49
C LYS A 529 -24.74 -3.18 -3.76
N PHE A 530 -24.13 -4.36 -3.67
CA PHE A 530 -23.59 -5.11 -4.81
C PHE A 530 -23.87 -6.61 -4.64
N SER A 531 -24.36 -7.25 -5.70
CA SER A 531 -24.70 -8.67 -5.64
C SER A 531 -24.67 -9.27 -7.03
N MET A 532 -24.21 -10.51 -7.12
CA MET A 532 -23.95 -11.19 -8.39
C MET A 532 -24.93 -12.36 -8.57
N PRO A 533 -25.43 -12.63 -9.78
CA PRO A 533 -26.25 -13.81 -10.04
C PRO A 533 -25.63 -15.10 -9.50
N SER A 534 -26.38 -15.85 -8.70
CA SER A 534 -25.98 -17.18 -8.23
C SER A 534 -26.16 -18.20 -9.35
N ARG A 535 -25.13 -18.98 -9.63
CA ARG A 535 -25.23 -20.14 -10.52
C ARG A 535 -26.18 -21.17 -9.90
N GLN A 536 -27.08 -21.72 -10.73
CA GLN A 536 -28.13 -22.63 -10.27
C GLN A 536 -27.64 -24.07 -10.06
N LEU A 537 -26.58 -24.49 -10.75
CA LEU A 537 -26.11 -25.87 -10.78
C LEU A 537 -24.78 -26.14 -10.05
N VAL A 538 -24.14 -25.15 -9.41
CA VAL A 538 -22.86 -25.38 -8.66
C VAL A 538 -23.02 -26.48 -7.62
N GLN A 539 -24.12 -26.43 -6.87
CA GLN A 539 -24.41 -27.37 -5.79
C GLN A 539 -24.74 -28.79 -6.29
N SER A 540 -24.85 -28.97 -7.62
CA SER A 540 -25.10 -30.27 -8.25
C SER A 540 -23.85 -30.96 -8.76
N MET A 541 -22.69 -30.28 -8.78
CA MET A 541 -21.43 -30.91 -9.16
C MET A 541 -20.88 -31.74 -8.01
N THR A 542 -20.47 -32.96 -8.31
CA THR A 542 -19.64 -33.78 -7.42
C THR A 542 -18.27 -33.12 -7.22
N PRO A 543 -17.54 -33.43 -6.13
CA PRO A 543 -16.18 -32.94 -5.92
C PRO A 543 -15.25 -33.21 -7.10
N MET A 544 -15.38 -34.37 -7.75
CA MET A 544 -14.61 -34.75 -8.93
C MET A 544 -14.96 -33.89 -10.17
N GLU A 545 -16.25 -33.60 -10.39
CA GLU A 545 -16.67 -32.71 -11.47
C GLU A 545 -16.20 -31.26 -11.23
N GLN A 546 -16.21 -30.82 -9.97
CA GLN A 546 -15.69 -29.52 -9.57
C GLN A 546 -14.17 -29.41 -9.81
N GLU A 547 -13.40 -30.43 -9.42
CA GLU A 547 -11.96 -30.48 -9.67
C GLU A 547 -11.64 -30.50 -11.18
N ASN A 548 -12.34 -31.33 -11.95
CA ASN A 548 -12.22 -31.38 -13.41
C ASN A 548 -12.60 -30.05 -14.08
N TRP A 549 -13.56 -29.31 -13.52
CA TRP A 549 -13.89 -27.97 -14.00
C TRP A 549 -12.78 -26.96 -13.66
N ILE A 550 -12.28 -26.93 -12.41
CA ILE A 550 -11.17 -26.06 -12.02
C ILE A 550 -9.97 -26.28 -12.93
N ASN A 551 -9.60 -27.54 -13.16
CA ASN A 551 -8.49 -27.92 -14.03
C ASN A 551 -8.68 -27.41 -15.47
N ARG A 552 -9.90 -27.49 -16.02
CA ARG A 552 -10.23 -26.94 -17.34
C ARG A 552 -10.17 -25.42 -17.40
N VAL A 553 -10.47 -24.71 -16.32
CA VAL A 553 -10.42 -23.24 -16.28
C VAL A 553 -8.97 -22.73 -16.25
N ILE A 554 -8.08 -23.43 -15.54
CA ILE A 554 -6.66 -23.07 -15.42
C ILE A 554 -5.79 -23.61 -16.57
N GLU A 555 -6.35 -24.48 -17.42
CA GLU A 555 -5.63 -25.14 -18.52
C GLU A 555 -5.05 -24.13 -19.53
N ASP A 556 -3.80 -24.33 -19.91
CA ASP A 556 -3.14 -23.53 -20.94
C ASP A 556 -3.64 -23.94 -22.34
N TRP A 557 -3.88 -22.96 -23.19
CA TRP A 557 -4.16 -23.19 -24.59
C TRP A 557 -2.84 -23.42 -25.33
N ASP A 558 -2.67 -24.59 -25.91
CA ASP A 558 -1.50 -24.87 -26.74
C ASP A 558 -1.71 -24.23 -28.12
N VAL A 559 -0.85 -23.29 -28.49
CA VAL A 559 -0.86 -22.63 -29.82
C VAL A 559 -0.68 -23.67 -30.94
N LYS A 560 -0.12 -24.85 -30.64
CA LYS A 560 -0.01 -25.97 -31.59
C LYS A 560 -1.22 -26.91 -31.63
N THR A 561 -2.11 -26.90 -30.65
CA THR A 561 -3.35 -27.69 -30.74
C THR A 561 -4.37 -26.92 -31.56
N GLY A 562 -4.28 -27.13 -32.88
CA GLY A 562 -5.41 -26.94 -33.80
C GLY A 562 -6.55 -27.89 -33.44
N ASN A 563 -7.22 -27.64 -32.33
CA ASN A 563 -8.52 -28.23 -32.05
C ASN A 563 -9.58 -27.31 -32.65
N ASN A 564 -9.86 -27.56 -33.94
CA ASN A 564 -11.08 -27.29 -34.71
C ASN A 564 -11.98 -26.16 -34.21
#